data_AF-A0AAJ4XHV3-F1
#
_entry.id   AF-A0AAJ4XHV3-F1
#
_cell.length_a   1.000
_cell.length_b   1.000
_cell.length_c   1.000
_cell.angle_alpha   90.00
_cell.angle_beta   90.00
_cell.angle_gamma   90.00
#
_symmetry.space_group_name_H-M   'P 1'
#
loop_
_entity.id
_entity.type
_entity.pdbx_description
1 polymer ?
#
loop_
_entity_poly.entity_id
_entity_poly.type
_entity_poly.pdbx_seq_one_letter_code
_entity_poly.pdbx_strand_id
1 'polypeptide(L)'
;MVKRSAQCKFPVARIKKIMQADEDVGKVAQATPVLISKALELFMASIVEETVKETRSRGAKKMTPYHVKRTVHTNETFDFLKDIVAKVPDPVETDPGAATSTAATGDNRGGKRRKTGAKNEDSDD
;
A
#
# COMPACT_ATOMS: atom_id res chain seq x y z
N MET A 1 -37.08 31.03 9.73
CA MET A 1 -36.67 29.82 8.99
C MET A 1 -35.17 29.63 9.17
N VAL A 2 -34.75 28.69 10.02
CA VAL A 2 -33.31 28.42 10.25
C VAL A 2 -32.77 27.71 9.02
N LYS A 3 -31.93 28.39 8.22
CA LYS A 3 -31.13 27.74 7.19
C LYS A 3 -30.16 26.81 7.92
N ARG A 4 -30.50 25.51 8.00
CA ARG A 4 -29.50 24.49 8.33
C ARG A 4 -28.48 24.54 7.20
N SER A 5 -27.32 25.15 7.43
CA SER A 5 -26.19 24.93 6.54
C SER A 5 -25.93 23.44 6.55
N ALA A 6 -26.12 22.77 5.41
CA ALA A 6 -25.69 21.38 5.27
C ALA A 6 -24.19 21.35 5.59
N GLN A 7 -23.85 20.84 6.77
CA GLN A 7 -22.49 20.85 7.26
C GLN A 7 -21.69 19.83 6.45
N CYS A 8 -21.07 20.31 5.38
CA CYS A 8 -20.23 19.51 4.50
C CYS A 8 -18.91 19.21 5.21
N LYS A 9 -18.46 17.96 5.16
CA LYS A 9 -17.15 17.55 5.70
C LYS A 9 -15.98 18.18 4.93
N PHE A 10 -16.22 18.53 3.66
CA PHE A 10 -15.22 19.12 2.78
C PHE A 10 -15.59 20.55 2.37
N PRO A 11 -14.61 21.43 2.11
CA PRO A 11 -14.89 22.79 1.67
C PRO A 11 -15.56 22.81 0.29
N VAL A 12 -16.81 23.28 0.25
CA VAL A 12 -17.63 23.37 -0.97
C VAL A 12 -16.93 24.17 -2.08
N ALA A 13 -16.26 25.27 -1.74
CA ALA A 13 -15.52 26.08 -2.69
C ALA A 13 -14.37 25.32 -3.37
N ARG A 14 -13.69 24.42 -2.64
CA ARG A 14 -12.60 23.60 -3.18
C ARG A 14 -13.13 22.55 -4.15
N ILE A 15 -14.25 21.90 -3.79
CA ILE A 15 -14.94 20.95 -4.68
C ILE A 15 -15.34 21.65 -5.97
N LYS A 16 -16.00 22.81 -5.89
CA LYS A 16 -16.38 23.60 -7.07
C LYS A 16 -15.17 23.94 -7.95
N LYS A 17 -14.05 24.36 -7.35
CA LYS A 17 -12.82 24.68 -8.11
C LYS A 17 -12.24 23.46 -8.84
N ILE A 18 -12.32 22.27 -8.26
CA ILE A 18 -11.86 21.02 -8.90
C ILE A 18 -12.81 20.63 -10.04
N MET A 19 -14.13 20.74 -9.83
CA MET A 19 -15.12 20.46 -10.88
C MET A 19 -14.92 21.36 -12.11
N GLN A 20 -14.67 22.66 -11.89
CA GLN A 20 -14.47 23.64 -12.95
C GLN A 20 -13.02 23.68 -13.47
N ALA A 21 -12.16 22.73 -13.08
CA ALA A 21 -10.87 22.53 -13.75
C ALA A 21 -11.04 21.78 -15.08
N ASP A 22 -12.18 21.11 -15.26
CA ASP A 22 -12.64 20.55 -16.52
C ASP A 22 -13.25 21.68 -17.38
N GLU A 23 -12.77 21.82 -18.61
CA GLU A 23 -13.17 22.90 -19.53
C GLU A 23 -14.62 22.77 -20.02
N ASP A 24 -15.15 21.55 -20.04
CA ASP A 24 -16.53 21.28 -20.43
C ASP A 24 -17.53 21.61 -19.30
N VAL A 25 -17.04 21.89 -18.09
CA VAL A 25 -17.86 22.20 -16.92
C VAL A 25 -18.06 23.71 -16.77
N GLY A 26 -19.21 24.20 -17.25
CA GLY A 26 -19.64 25.59 -17.11
C GLY A 26 -20.14 25.98 -15.71
N LYS A 27 -21.34 26.57 -15.64
CA LYS A 27 -21.94 27.01 -14.37
C LYS A 27 -22.48 25.81 -13.59
N VAL A 28 -22.05 25.66 -12.33
CA VAL A 28 -22.48 24.58 -11.44
C VAL A 28 -23.55 25.07 -10.46
N ALA A 29 -24.64 24.30 -10.30
CA ALA A 29 -25.68 24.57 -9.31
C ALA A 29 -25.13 24.45 -7.88
N GLN A 30 -25.65 25.25 -6.94
CA GLN A 30 -25.15 25.27 -5.55
C GLN A 30 -25.30 23.93 -4.81
N ALA A 31 -26.30 23.13 -5.17
CA ALA A 31 -26.52 21.82 -4.57
C ALA A 31 -25.49 20.77 -5.01
N THR A 32 -24.92 20.88 -6.21
CA THR A 32 -24.06 19.84 -6.80
C THR A 32 -22.77 19.62 -6.00
N PRO A 33 -21.99 20.65 -5.62
CA PRO A 33 -20.80 20.46 -4.79
C PRO A 33 -21.11 19.91 -3.39
N VAL A 34 -22.28 20.22 -2.84
CA VAL A 34 -22.74 19.70 -1.54
C VAL A 34 -22.99 18.20 -1.62
N LEU A 35 -23.65 17.73 -2.69
CA LEU A 35 -23.85 16.29 -2.92
C LEU A 35 -22.53 15.56 -3.16
N ILE A 36 -21.64 16.15 -3.97
CA ILE A 36 -20.30 15.58 -4.20
C ILE A 36 -19.51 15.50 -2.90
N SER A 37 -19.63 16.48 -1.98
CA SER A 37 -19.01 16.38 -0.66
C SER A 37 -19.47 15.13 0.11
N LYS A 38 -20.74 14.73 -0.02
CA LYS A 38 -21.25 13.53 0.65
C LYS A 38 -20.80 12.25 -0.07
N ALA A 39 -20.81 12.25 -1.39
CA ALA A 39 -20.28 11.14 -2.18
C ALA A 39 -18.79 10.89 -1.88
N LEU A 40 -18.00 11.97 -1.75
CA LEU A 40 -16.57 11.89 -1.40
C LEU A 40 -16.36 11.28 -0.02
N GLU A 41 -17.20 11.59 0.96
CA GLU A 41 -17.15 10.98 2.29
C GLU A 41 -17.37 9.46 2.22
N LEU A 42 -18.40 9.03 1.48
CA LEU A 42 -18.71 7.61 1.29
C LEU A 42 -17.62 6.89 0.49
N PHE A 43 -17.08 7.55 -0.54
CA PHE A 43 -15.98 7.03 -1.34
C PHE A 43 -14.71 6.83 -0.51
N MET A 44 -14.32 7.82 0.30
CA MET A 44 -13.16 7.70 1.19
C MET A 44 -13.33 6.58 2.21
N ALA A 45 -14.53 6.42 2.78
CA ALA A 45 -14.82 5.30 3.68
C ALA A 45 -14.69 3.96 2.95
N SER A 46 -15.31 3.83 1.76
CA SER A 46 -15.31 2.61 0.96
C SER A 46 -13.90 2.16 0.57
N ILE A 47 -13.08 3.05 -0.01
CA ILE A 47 -11.73 2.67 -0.44
C ILE A 47 -10.82 2.31 0.74
N VAL A 48 -10.94 3.02 1.87
CA VAL A 48 -10.15 2.72 3.07
C VAL A 48 -10.58 1.38 3.67
N GLU A 49 -11.88 1.10 3.74
CA GLU A 49 -12.37 -0.17 4.28
C GLU A 49 -11.90 -1.37 3.43
N GLU A 50 -12.02 -1.28 2.11
CA GLU A 50 -11.53 -2.31 1.20
C GLU A 50 -10.00 -2.47 1.27
N THR A 51 -9.26 -1.37 1.42
CA THR A 51 -7.80 -1.44 1.59
C THR A 51 -7.42 -2.09 2.92
N VAL A 52 -8.17 -1.84 3.99
CA VAL A 52 -7.95 -2.49 5.29
C VAL A 52 -8.24 -3.99 5.20
N LYS A 53 -9.29 -4.41 4.49
CA LYS A 53 -9.58 -5.84 4.23
C LYS A 53 -8.40 -6.51 3.51
N GLU A 54 -7.90 -5.90 2.44
CA GLU A 54 -6.74 -6.43 1.68
C GLU A 54 -5.43 -6.40 2.51
N THR A 55 -5.24 -5.40 3.36
CA THR A 55 -4.08 -5.35 4.28
C THR A 55 -4.13 -6.51 5.27
N ARG A 56 -5.31 -6.80 5.85
CA ARG A 56 -5.49 -7.87 6.84
C ARG A 56 -5.43 -9.26 6.21
N SER A 57 -5.98 -9.44 5.01
CA SER A 57 -5.94 -10.73 4.29
C SER A 57 -4.50 -11.22 4.05
N ARG A 58 -3.55 -10.29 3.94
CA ARG A 58 -2.12 -10.55 3.78
C ARG A 58 -1.35 -10.70 5.10
N GLY A 59 -2.04 -10.65 6.24
CA GLY A 59 -1.41 -10.71 7.56
C GLY A 59 -0.63 -9.45 7.96
N ALA A 60 -0.73 -8.36 7.19
CA ALA A 60 -0.08 -7.11 7.53
C ALA A 60 -0.88 -6.34 8.60
N LYS A 61 -0.18 -5.78 9.59
CA LYS A 61 -0.77 -4.91 10.61
C LYS A 61 -0.75 -3.42 10.22
N LYS A 62 0.04 -3.07 9.21
CA LYS A 62 0.25 -1.69 8.74
C LYS A 62 -0.19 -1.56 7.29
N MET A 63 -1.07 -0.60 7.03
CA MET A 63 -1.47 -0.23 5.67
C MET A 63 -0.37 0.62 5.01
N THR A 64 0.01 0.27 3.78
CA THR A 64 1.02 0.97 2.98
C THR A 64 0.40 1.37 1.63
N PRO A 65 1.04 2.28 0.86
CA PRO A 65 0.55 2.65 -0.47
C PRO A 65 0.39 1.46 -1.43
N TYR A 66 1.19 0.40 -1.26
CA TYR A 66 1.06 -0.83 -2.03
C TYR A 66 -0.31 -1.50 -1.83
N HIS A 67 -0.84 -1.53 -0.59
CA HIS A 67 -2.15 -2.12 -0.35
C HIS A 67 -3.25 -1.33 -1.09
N VAL A 68 -3.15 0.00 -1.15
CA VAL A 68 -4.09 0.82 -1.93
C VAL A 68 -3.99 0.49 -3.41
N LYS A 69 -2.77 0.42 -3.97
CA LYS A 69 -2.54 0.00 -5.37
C LYS A 69 -3.19 -1.35 -5.64
N ARG A 70 -2.99 -2.32 -4.75
CA ARG A 70 -3.57 -3.66 -4.88
C ARG A 70 -5.10 -3.63 -4.85
N THR A 71 -5.71 -2.93 -3.89
CA THR A 71 -7.16 -2.78 -3.78
C THR A 71 -7.77 -2.18 -5.05
N VAL A 72 -7.11 -1.20 -5.65
CA VAL A 72 -7.51 -0.60 -6.93
C VAL A 72 -7.46 -1.61 -8.08
N HIS A 73 -6.46 -2.51 -8.11
CA HIS A 73 -6.38 -3.55 -9.14
C HIS A 73 -7.36 -4.71 -8.92
N THR A 74 -7.79 -4.98 -7.69
CA THR A 74 -8.68 -6.11 -7.37
C THR A 74 -10.16 -5.74 -7.42
N ASN A 75 -10.51 -4.46 -7.36
CA ASN A 75 -11.89 -3.98 -7.37
C ASN A 75 -12.14 -3.07 -8.57
N GLU A 76 -12.95 -3.56 -9.52
CA GLU A 76 -13.28 -2.84 -10.76
C GLU A 76 -13.97 -1.49 -10.52
N THR A 77 -14.66 -1.32 -9.38
CA THR A 77 -15.27 -0.03 -9.00
C THR A 77 -14.22 1.09 -8.86
N PHE A 78 -12.97 0.73 -8.57
CA PHE A 78 -11.86 1.67 -8.39
C PHE A 78 -10.96 1.79 -9.63
N ASP A 79 -11.35 1.24 -10.78
CA ASP A 79 -10.56 1.21 -12.02
C ASP A 79 -10.05 2.60 -12.45
N PHE A 80 -10.86 3.63 -12.24
CA PHE A 80 -10.52 5.03 -12.53
C PHE A 80 -9.28 5.56 -11.78
N LEU A 81 -8.77 4.83 -10.78
CA LEU A 81 -7.57 5.18 -10.02
C LEU A 81 -6.31 4.48 -10.50
N LYS A 82 -6.39 3.53 -11.45
CA LYS A 82 -5.24 2.70 -11.87
C LYS A 82 -4.04 3.54 -12.30
N ASP A 83 -4.27 4.57 -13.11
CA ASP A 83 -3.21 5.45 -13.60
C ASP A 83 -2.55 6.26 -12.47
N ILE A 84 -3.31 6.59 -11.43
CA ILE A 84 -2.81 7.32 -10.26
C ILE A 84 -1.91 6.41 -9.42
N VAL A 85 -2.33 5.16 -9.18
CA VAL A 85 -1.59 4.21 -8.34
C VAL A 85 -0.45 3.51 -9.07
N ALA A 86 -0.40 3.56 -10.40
CA ALA A 86 0.69 2.98 -11.20
C ALA A 86 2.09 3.51 -10.80
N LYS A 87 2.15 4.72 -10.25
CA LYS A 87 3.39 5.35 -9.75
C LYS A 87 3.92 4.74 -8.45
N VAL A 88 3.11 3.95 -7.75
CA VAL A 88 3.51 3.32 -6.50
C VAL A 88 4.36 2.08 -6.81
N PRO A 89 5.62 2.02 -6.32
CA PRO A 89 6.48 0.85 -6.49
C PRO A 89 5.87 -0.38 -5.82
N ASP A 90 6.06 -1.54 -6.44
CA ASP A 90 5.75 -2.79 -5.78
C ASP A 90 6.82 -3.09 -4.71
N PRO A 91 6.43 -3.72 -3.58
CA PRO A 91 7.38 -4.17 -2.57
C PRO A 91 8.44 -5.02 -3.24
N VAL A 92 9.71 -4.67 -3.04
CA VAL A 92 10.79 -5.59 -3.33
C VAL A 92 10.60 -6.74 -2.35
N GLU A 93 10.24 -7.92 -2.85
CA GLU A 93 10.31 -9.12 -2.03
C GLU A 93 11.78 -9.32 -1.71
N THR A 94 12.21 -8.85 -0.53
CA THR A 94 13.44 -9.32 0.07
C THR A 94 13.15 -10.75 0.48
N ASP A 95 13.36 -11.69 -0.44
CA ASP A 95 13.47 -13.11 -0.12
C ASP A 95 14.47 -13.23 1.04
N PRO A 96 14.07 -13.71 2.23
CA PRO A 96 15.02 -13.99 3.31
C PRO A 96 15.99 -15.12 2.98
N GLY A 97 15.97 -15.66 1.75
CA GLY A 97 16.75 -16.82 1.31
C GLY A 97 17.77 -16.57 0.19
N ALA A 98 17.94 -15.35 -0.31
CA ALA A 98 18.83 -15.09 -1.46
C ALA A 98 20.27 -14.67 -1.09
N ALA A 99 20.72 -14.97 0.12
CA ALA A 99 22.14 -14.91 0.49
C ALA A 99 22.70 -16.34 0.54
N THR A 100 22.99 -16.95 -0.62
CA THR A 100 24.11 -17.88 -0.89
C THR A 100 23.94 -18.46 -2.29
N SER A 101 24.39 -17.78 -3.34
CA SER A 101 24.87 -18.41 -4.58
C SER A 101 25.23 -17.35 -5.63
N THR A 102 26.43 -16.77 -5.51
CA THR A 102 27.19 -16.24 -6.67
C THR A 102 28.57 -15.80 -6.21
N ALA A 103 29.53 -16.73 -6.24
CA ALA A 103 30.96 -16.45 -6.46
C ALA A 103 31.70 -17.77 -6.66
N ALA A 104 31.64 -18.32 -7.87
CA ALA A 104 32.61 -19.29 -8.33
C ALA A 104 33.68 -18.55 -9.15
N THR A 105 34.85 -18.26 -8.57
CA THR A 105 36.12 -18.14 -9.32
C THR A 105 37.33 -18.21 -8.37
N GLY A 106 38.27 -19.11 -8.66
CA GLY A 106 39.71 -18.83 -8.45
C GLY A 106 40.42 -19.40 -7.22
N ASP A 107 40.94 -20.61 -7.37
CA ASP A 107 42.35 -21.01 -7.11
C ASP A 107 43.07 -20.74 -5.76
N ASN A 108 43.56 -21.86 -5.20
CA ASN A 108 44.93 -22.12 -4.74
C ASN A 108 45.28 -22.22 -3.24
N ARG A 109 45.95 -23.36 -2.94
CA ARG A 109 46.99 -23.63 -1.94
C ARG A 109 46.62 -23.71 -0.45
N GLY A 110 46.47 -24.97 -0.02
CA GLY A 110 47.51 -25.57 0.84
C GLY A 110 47.14 -25.73 2.32
N GLY A 111 47.43 -26.92 2.86
CA GLY A 111 47.76 -27.04 4.28
C GLY A 111 46.99 -28.06 5.12
N LYS A 112 47.26 -29.34 4.88
CA LYS A 112 47.61 -30.34 5.91
C LYS A 112 46.56 -30.75 6.98
N ARG A 113 46.00 -31.94 6.72
CA ARG A 113 45.43 -32.88 7.69
C ARG A 113 46.28 -32.97 8.97
N ARG A 114 45.66 -32.87 10.15
CA ARG A 114 46.04 -33.66 11.34
C ARG A 114 44.80 -34.17 12.06
N LYS A 115 44.83 -35.48 12.26
CA LYS A 115 43.87 -36.36 12.93
C LYS A 115 44.42 -36.65 14.33
N THR A 116 43.59 -36.49 15.36
CA THR A 116 43.64 -37.09 16.72
C THR A 116 42.46 -36.47 17.48
N GLY A 117 41.44 -37.13 18.04
CA GLY A 117 41.32 -38.51 18.52
C GLY A 117 41.57 -38.56 20.03
N ALA A 118 40.53 -38.46 20.88
CA ALA A 118 40.42 -39.11 22.20
C ALA A 118 39.06 -38.79 22.85
N LYS A 119 38.42 -39.84 23.38
CA LYS A 119 37.21 -39.88 24.22
C LYS A 119 37.56 -39.62 25.70
N ASN A 120 36.56 -39.20 26.49
CA ASN A 120 36.12 -39.72 27.81
C ASN A 120 35.24 -38.63 28.45
N GLU A 121 33.93 -38.82 28.66
CA GLU A 121 33.23 -39.57 29.74
C GLU A 121 33.46 -38.98 31.15
N ASP A 122 32.32 -38.55 31.74
CA ASP A 122 31.90 -38.41 33.14
C ASP A 122 32.86 -37.82 34.20
N SER A 123 32.34 -36.87 34.98
CA SER A 123 32.09 -37.01 36.44
C SER A 123 31.57 -35.70 37.05
N ASP A 124 30.51 -35.82 37.86
CA ASP A 124 29.90 -34.80 38.72
C ASP A 124 30.86 -34.23 39.79
N ASP A 125 30.70 -32.94 40.09
CA ASP A 125 30.63 -32.34 41.45
C ASP A 125 29.96 -30.95 41.36
#